data_AF-A0A139XCK2-F1
#
_entry.id   AF-A0A139XCK2-F1
#
_cell.length_a   1.000
_cell.length_b   1.000
_cell.length_c   1.000
_cell.angle_alpha   90.00
_cell.angle_beta   90.00
_cell.angle_gamma   90.00
#
_symmetry.space_group_name_H-M   'P 1'
#
loop_
_entity.id
_entity.type
_entity.pdbx_description
1 polymer ?
#
loop_
_entity_poly.entity_id
_entity_poly.type
_entity_poly.pdbx_seq_one_letter_code
_entity_poly.pdbx_strand_id
1 'polypeptide(L)'
;MKKKKPLIARLTTISKSKVKSGKPDFQRRVGIEAKLPQISEALLLEDMSYYYGSYQRTALNLLQSGKSDSEVEKILQSRFGIAWAWADSIATLAKSTYDQLQTAKQNRIELLSSDLKSGWKYFQEEIEKLEQSITKFNGKPQQYKRINKKLLGLKSKALRLKRKQKELDALGSY
;
A
#
# COMPACT_ATOMS: atom_id res chain seq x y z
N MET A 1 -21.88 -26.99 -12.21
CA MET A 1 -21.93 -25.56 -11.84
C MET A 1 -20.54 -25.06 -11.45
N LYS A 2 -19.96 -24.08 -12.16
CA LYS A 2 -18.65 -23.51 -11.81
C LYS A 2 -18.78 -22.74 -10.50
N LYS A 3 -18.07 -23.16 -9.45
CA LYS A 3 -18.05 -22.49 -8.13
C LYS A 3 -17.61 -21.03 -8.31
N LYS A 4 -18.47 -20.07 -7.96
CA LYS A 4 -18.15 -18.64 -7.98
C LYS A 4 -17.03 -18.39 -6.96
N LYS A 5 -15.95 -17.73 -7.40
CA LYS A 5 -14.82 -17.40 -6.51
C LYS A 5 -15.26 -16.41 -5.43
N PRO A 6 -14.77 -16.55 -4.18
CA PRO A 6 -15.13 -15.64 -3.09
C PRO A 6 -14.73 -14.20 -3.40
N LEU A 7 -15.48 -13.23 -2.87
CA LEU A 7 -15.25 -11.78 -3.06
C LEU A 7 -13.80 -11.37 -2.76
N ILE A 8 -13.20 -11.97 -1.73
CA ILE A 8 -11.79 -11.77 -1.35
C ILE A 8 -10.84 -12.16 -2.49
N ALA A 9 -11.13 -13.24 -3.22
CA ALA A 9 -10.34 -13.69 -4.38
C ALA A 9 -10.55 -12.82 -5.63
N ARG A 10 -11.70 -12.12 -5.73
CA ARG A 10 -11.95 -11.13 -6.79
C ARG A 10 -11.23 -9.80 -6.51
N LEU A 11 -11.13 -9.40 -5.24
CA LEU A 11 -10.45 -8.16 -4.81
C LEU A 11 -8.92 -8.30 -4.74
N THR A 12 -8.39 -9.52 -4.82
CA THR A 12 -6.95 -9.81 -4.74
C THR A 12 -6.36 -10.27 -6.08
N THR A 13 -6.91 -9.82 -7.22
CA THR A 13 -6.31 -10.07 -8.54
C THR A 13 -4.93 -9.43 -8.64
N ILE A 14 -3.91 -10.22 -8.31
CA ILE A 14 -2.50 -9.88 -8.44
C ILE A 14 -2.18 -9.80 -9.93
N SER A 15 -1.88 -8.59 -10.43
CA SER A 15 -1.42 -8.41 -11.81
C SER A 15 -0.01 -9.01 -11.96
N LYS A 16 0.20 -9.81 -13.01
CA LYS A 16 1.52 -10.25 -13.41
C LYS A 16 2.21 -9.07 -14.10
N SER A 17 3.27 -8.52 -13.51
CA SER A 17 4.14 -7.60 -14.25
C SER A 17 4.77 -8.37 -15.41
N LYS A 18 4.65 -7.84 -16.64
CA LYS A 18 5.28 -8.39 -17.85
C LYS A 18 6.77 -8.03 -17.91
N VAL A 19 7.53 -8.23 -16.84
CA VAL A 19 8.99 -8.13 -16.88
C VAL A 19 9.56 -9.53 -16.85
N LYS A 20 10.25 -9.93 -17.94
CA LYS A 20 10.93 -11.22 -18.08
C LYS A 20 12.18 -11.27 -17.19
N SER A 21 12.01 -11.19 -15.87
CA SER A 21 13.04 -11.55 -14.89
C SER A 21 12.54 -12.76 -14.10
N GLY A 22 13.35 -13.81 -14.01
CA GLY A 22 12.96 -15.20 -13.69
C GLY A 22 12.31 -15.49 -12.34
N LYS A 23 11.84 -14.49 -11.58
CA LYS A 23 10.93 -14.67 -10.44
C LYS A 23 9.90 -13.53 -10.43
N PRO A 24 8.59 -13.83 -10.47
CA PRO A 24 7.56 -12.79 -10.35
C PRO A 24 7.67 -12.13 -8.97
N ASP A 25 7.97 -10.83 -8.96
CA ASP A 25 7.92 -10.03 -7.74
C ASP A 25 6.46 -9.63 -7.51
N PHE A 26 5.80 -10.36 -6.60
CA PHE A 26 4.39 -10.14 -6.27
C PHE A 26 4.27 -8.92 -5.36
N GLN A 27 4.24 -7.73 -5.94
CA GLN A 27 3.88 -6.52 -5.21
C GLN A 27 2.36 -6.39 -5.19
N ARG A 28 1.74 -6.38 -3.99
CA ARG A 28 0.40 -5.82 -3.84
C ARG A 28 0.52 -4.33 -4.15
N ARG A 29 0.00 -3.86 -5.28
CA ARG A 29 -0.31 -2.45 -5.47
C ARG A 29 -1.52 -2.10 -4.60
N VAL A 30 -1.29 -2.02 -3.29
CA VAL A 30 -2.03 -1.07 -2.45
C VAL A 30 -1.16 0.17 -2.46
N GLY A 31 -1.03 0.79 -3.64
CA GLY A 31 -0.74 2.21 -3.64
C GLY A 31 -1.92 2.84 -2.92
N ILE A 32 -1.66 3.71 -1.96
CA ILE A 32 -2.71 4.56 -1.40
C ILE A 32 -3.04 5.56 -2.50
N GLU A 33 -3.68 5.09 -3.56
CA GLU A 33 -4.16 5.92 -4.65
C GLU A 33 -5.52 6.42 -4.21
N ALA A 34 -5.64 7.72 -3.98
CA ALA A 34 -6.93 8.35 -3.79
C ALA A 34 -7.75 8.05 -5.04
N LYS A 35 -8.82 7.28 -4.90
CA LYS A 35 -9.91 7.36 -5.87
C LYS A 35 -10.56 8.71 -5.61
N LEU A 36 -10.14 9.70 -6.38
CA LEU A 36 -10.90 10.95 -6.47
C LEU A 36 -12.34 10.53 -6.81
N PRO A 37 -13.35 10.98 -6.06
CA PRO A 37 -14.71 10.75 -6.45
C PRO A 37 -14.84 11.27 -7.88
N GLN A 38 -15.21 10.38 -8.81
CA GLN A 38 -15.67 10.80 -10.12
C GLN A 38 -16.92 11.63 -9.82
N ILE A 39 -16.77 12.95 -9.75
CA ILE A 39 -17.87 13.82 -10.10
C ILE A 39 -18.19 13.40 -11.51
N SER A 40 -19.32 12.73 -11.68
CA SER A 40 -19.75 12.22 -12.96
C SER A 40 -19.56 13.32 -13.98
N GLU A 41 -18.72 13.07 -14.99
CA GLU A 41 -18.50 13.95 -16.15
C GLU A 41 -19.82 14.49 -16.72
N ALA A 42 -20.93 13.78 -16.47
CA ALA A 42 -22.31 14.19 -16.76
C ALA A 42 -22.80 15.51 -16.11
N LEU A 43 -22.12 16.09 -15.11
CA LEU A 43 -22.53 17.36 -14.46
C LEU A 43 -21.65 18.58 -14.79
N LEU A 44 -20.52 18.38 -15.47
CA LEU A 44 -19.60 19.44 -15.90
C LEU A 44 -19.62 19.47 -17.43
N LEU A 45 -19.59 20.66 -18.05
CA LEU A 45 -19.26 20.72 -19.49
C LEU A 45 -17.93 19.98 -19.70
N GLU A 46 -17.80 19.17 -20.76
CA GLU A 46 -16.63 18.31 -21.04
C GLU A 46 -15.30 19.07 -20.84
N ASP A 47 -15.24 20.34 -21.25
CA ASP A 47 -14.05 21.19 -21.10
C ASP A 47 -13.70 21.51 -19.64
N MET A 48 -14.70 21.70 -18.78
CA MET A 48 -14.50 22.01 -17.35
C MET A 48 -14.01 20.79 -16.56
N SER A 49 -14.38 19.58 -16.98
CA SER A 49 -13.94 18.33 -16.34
C SER A 49 -12.41 18.15 -16.40
N TYR A 50 -11.80 18.57 -17.51
CA TYR A 50 -10.36 18.49 -17.74
C TYR A 50 -9.58 19.41 -16.78
N TYR A 51 -10.02 20.65 -16.64
CA TYR A 51 -9.38 21.62 -15.73
C TYR A 51 -9.60 21.25 -14.26
N TYR A 52 -10.78 20.73 -13.93
CA TYR A 52 -11.14 20.36 -12.57
C TYR A 52 -10.20 19.30 -11.97
N GLY A 53 -9.86 18.25 -12.74
CA GLY A 53 -8.90 17.24 -12.31
C GLY A 53 -7.49 17.80 -12.07
N SER A 54 -7.08 18.81 -12.83
CA SER A 54 -5.81 19.52 -12.62
C SER A 54 -5.82 20.33 -11.32
N TYR A 55 -6.94 21.02 -11.04
CA TYR A 55 -7.10 21.82 -9.83
C TYR A 55 -7.09 20.95 -8.57
N GLN A 56 -7.83 19.84 -8.58
CA GLN A 56 -7.84 18.88 -7.47
C GLN A 56 -6.45 18.30 -7.19
N ARG A 57 -5.70 17.90 -8.22
CA ARG A 57 -4.32 17.40 -8.04
C ARG A 57 -3.40 18.46 -7.45
N THR A 58 -3.54 19.71 -7.91
CA THR A 58 -2.75 20.83 -7.40
C THR A 58 -3.06 21.10 -5.93
N ALA A 59 -4.35 21.15 -5.57
CA ALA A 59 -4.81 21.32 -4.20
C ALA A 59 -4.30 20.21 -3.28
N LEU A 60 -4.40 18.95 -3.71
CA LEU A 60 -3.94 17.80 -2.96
C LEU A 60 -2.41 17.81 -2.74
N ASN A 61 -1.63 18.20 -3.74
CA ASN A 61 -0.18 18.36 -3.60
C ASN A 61 0.19 19.47 -2.61
N LEU A 62 -0.56 20.58 -2.60
CA LEU A 62 -0.34 21.67 -1.65
C LEU A 62 -0.63 21.23 -0.21
N LEU A 63 -1.71 20.49 0.01
CA LEU A 63 -2.01 19.90 1.32
C LEU A 63 -0.92 18.91 1.76
N GLN A 64 -0.43 18.07 0.84
CA GLN A 64 0.70 17.17 1.11
C GLN A 64 2.00 17.92 1.45
N SER A 65 2.18 19.14 0.94
CA SER A 65 3.30 20.01 1.30
C SER A 65 3.14 20.76 2.64
N GLY A 66 2.02 20.55 3.35
CA GLY A 66 1.75 21.13 4.65
C GLY A 66 1.02 22.49 4.62
N LYS A 67 0.43 22.88 3.49
CA LYS A 67 -0.40 24.08 3.39
C LYS A 67 -1.76 23.86 4.05
N SER A 68 -2.30 24.92 4.65
CA SER A 68 -3.66 24.90 5.21
C SER A 68 -4.71 25.08 4.11
N ASP A 69 -5.95 24.67 4.38
CA ASP A 69 -7.04 24.75 3.39
C ASP A 69 -7.26 26.18 2.88
N SER A 70 -7.15 27.19 3.76
CA SER A 70 -7.28 28.60 3.41
C SER A 70 -6.12 29.13 2.56
N GLU A 71 -4.91 28.60 2.75
CA GLU A 71 -3.77 28.91 1.87
C GLU A 71 -3.97 28.26 0.49
N VAL A 72 -4.43 27.01 0.45
CA VAL A 72 -4.71 26.30 -0.80
C VAL A 72 -5.77 27.04 -1.61
N GLU A 73 -6.86 27.44 -0.97
CA GLU A 73 -7.94 28.22 -1.60
C GLU A 73 -7.41 29.50 -2.26
N LYS A 74 -6.61 30.30 -1.54
CA LYS A 74 -6.00 31.53 -2.07
C LYS A 74 -5.06 31.26 -3.24
N ILE A 75 -4.25 30.21 -3.15
CA ILE A 75 -3.33 29.80 -4.22
C ILE A 75 -4.10 29.35 -5.46
N LEU A 76 -5.21 28.63 -5.31
CA LEU A 76 -6.04 28.21 -6.43
C LEU A 76 -6.69 29.42 -7.12
N GLN A 77 -7.22 30.38 -6.34
CA GLN A 77 -7.77 31.63 -6.88
C GLN A 77 -6.71 32.40 -7.68
N SER A 78 -5.52 32.61 -7.12
CA SER A 78 -4.47 33.38 -7.80
C SER A 78 -3.89 32.64 -9.02
N ARG A 79 -3.75 31.32 -8.95
CA ARG A 79 -3.08 30.52 -9.99
C ARG A 79 -3.98 30.23 -11.18
N PHE A 80 -5.26 29.98 -10.93
CA PHE A 80 -6.20 29.57 -11.96
C PHE A 80 -7.27 30.63 -12.27
N GLY A 81 -7.28 31.76 -11.56
CA GLY A 81 -8.23 32.85 -11.79
C GLY A 81 -9.68 32.45 -11.51
N ILE A 82 -9.91 31.48 -10.62
CA ILE A 82 -11.24 30.97 -10.29
C ILE A 82 -11.87 31.73 -9.13
N ALA A 83 -13.20 31.80 -9.11
CA ALA A 83 -13.94 32.44 -8.03
C ALA A 83 -13.76 31.69 -6.69
N TRP A 84 -13.88 32.44 -5.60
CA TRP A 84 -13.73 31.93 -4.22
C TRP A 84 -14.50 30.63 -3.96
N ALA A 85 -15.80 30.60 -4.26
CA ALA A 85 -16.65 29.42 -4.00
C ALA A 85 -16.18 28.15 -4.73
N TRP A 86 -15.58 28.29 -5.92
CA TRP A 86 -15.01 27.16 -6.65
C TRP A 86 -13.70 26.68 -6.03
N ALA A 87 -12.83 27.62 -5.65
CA ALA A 87 -11.58 27.31 -4.97
C ALA A 87 -11.80 26.62 -3.63
N ASP A 88 -12.77 27.11 -2.84
CA ASP A 88 -13.14 26.54 -1.54
C ASP A 88 -13.71 25.12 -1.68
N SER A 89 -14.61 24.90 -2.64
CA SER A 89 -15.14 23.57 -2.94
C SER A 89 -14.04 22.57 -3.31
N ILE A 90 -13.08 22.98 -4.15
CA ILE A 90 -11.95 22.15 -4.58
C ILE A 90 -11.02 21.87 -3.40
N ALA A 91 -10.70 22.87 -2.58
CA ALA A 91 -9.86 22.73 -1.40
C ALA A 91 -10.49 21.77 -0.39
N THR A 92 -11.79 21.89 -0.13
CA THR A 92 -12.55 21.01 0.78
C THR A 92 -12.55 19.55 0.31
N LEU A 93 -12.74 19.32 -0.99
CA LEU A 93 -12.68 17.97 -1.57
C LEU A 93 -11.26 17.39 -1.53
N ALA A 94 -10.26 18.22 -1.83
CA ALA A 94 -8.86 17.83 -1.70
C ALA A 94 -8.48 17.50 -0.24
N LYS A 95 -9.05 18.23 0.72
CA LYS A 95 -8.86 17.98 2.15
C LYS A 95 -9.46 16.66 2.59
N SER A 96 -10.70 16.40 2.24
CA SER A 96 -11.36 15.11 2.52
C SER A 96 -10.56 13.94 1.94
N THR A 97 -10.07 14.06 0.71
CA THR A 97 -9.24 13.02 0.10
C THR A 97 -7.88 12.89 0.77
N TYR A 98 -7.24 14.00 1.16
CA TYR A 98 -6.00 13.99 1.94
C TYR A 98 -6.15 13.29 3.30
N ASP A 99 -7.22 13.58 4.04
CA ASP A 99 -7.48 12.97 5.35
C ASP A 99 -7.76 11.46 5.22
N GLN A 100 -8.44 11.05 4.15
CA GLN A 100 -8.59 9.62 3.81
C GLN A 100 -7.24 8.96 3.50
N LEU A 101 -6.35 9.64 2.76
CA LEU A 101 -5.00 9.15 2.47
C LEU A 101 -4.17 9.00 3.76
N GLN A 102 -4.24 9.97 4.67
CA GLN A 102 -3.56 9.89 5.97
C GLN A 102 -4.08 8.72 6.80
N THR A 103 -5.39 8.56 6.89
CA THR A 103 -6.03 7.44 7.61
C THR A 103 -5.62 6.10 6.99
N ALA A 104 -5.62 5.99 5.66
CA ALA A 104 -5.19 4.78 4.97
C ALA A 104 -3.69 4.49 5.19
N LYS A 105 -2.85 5.53 5.28
CA LYS A 105 -1.42 5.41 5.62
C LYS A 105 -1.25 4.85 7.03
N GLN A 106 -1.97 5.40 8.01
CA GLN A 106 -1.93 4.92 9.40
C GLN A 106 -2.39 3.45 9.49
N ASN A 107 -3.53 3.11 8.89
CA ASN A 107 -4.03 1.73 8.84
C ASN A 107 -3.02 0.77 8.20
N ARG A 108 -2.30 1.21 7.16
CA ARG A 108 -1.26 0.41 6.51
C ARG A 108 -0.07 0.16 7.43
N ILE A 109 0.37 1.19 8.16
CA ILE A 109 1.45 1.09 9.15
C ILE A 109 1.06 0.11 10.26
N GLU A 110 -0.14 0.23 10.82
CA GLU A 110 -0.64 -0.66 11.86
C GLU A 110 -0.67 -2.13 11.40
N LEU A 111 -1.20 -2.37 10.20
CA LEU A 111 -1.25 -3.72 9.62
C LEU A 111 0.15 -4.28 9.39
N LEU A 112 1.09 -3.49 8.86
CA LEU A 112 2.47 -3.93 8.69
C LEU A 112 3.15 -4.23 10.03
N SER A 113 2.92 -3.39 11.05
CA SER A 113 3.52 -3.57 12.38
C SER A 113 3.04 -4.86 13.06
N SER A 114 1.74 -5.17 12.97
CA SER A 114 1.16 -6.39 13.55
C SER A 114 1.59 -7.64 12.78
N ASP A 115 1.65 -7.57 11.44
CA ASP A 115 2.18 -8.63 10.59
C ASP A 115 3.66 -8.92 10.87
N LEU A 116 4.46 -7.88 11.15
CA LEU A 116 5.88 -8.04 11.49
C LEU A 116 6.05 -8.67 12.86
N LYS A 117 5.34 -8.18 13.88
CA LYS A 117 5.38 -8.75 15.24
C LYS A 117 4.99 -10.24 15.23
N SER A 118 3.86 -10.57 14.63
CA SER A 118 3.40 -11.96 14.53
C SER A 118 4.32 -12.83 13.67
N GLY A 119 4.81 -12.28 12.55
CA GLY A 119 5.72 -12.96 11.64
C GLY A 119 7.07 -13.31 12.27
N TRP A 120 7.66 -12.39 13.03
CA TRP A 120 8.92 -12.63 13.74
C TRP A 120 8.75 -13.62 14.89
N LYS A 121 7.64 -13.55 15.64
CA LYS A 121 7.33 -14.54 16.68
C LYS A 121 7.26 -15.95 16.10
N TYR A 122 6.48 -16.14 15.03
CA TYR A 122 6.38 -17.44 14.36
C TYR A 122 7.70 -17.92 13.76
N PHE A 123 8.52 -16.99 13.25
CA PHE A 123 9.86 -17.30 12.74
C PHE A 123 10.79 -17.82 13.86
N GLN A 124 10.75 -17.22 15.05
CA GLN A 124 11.49 -17.70 16.23
C GLN A 124 11.02 -19.10 16.65
N GLU A 125 9.71 -19.32 16.77
CA GLU A 125 9.15 -20.64 17.11
C GLU A 125 9.55 -21.73 16.09
N GLU A 126 9.65 -21.40 14.80
CA GLU A 126 10.14 -22.35 13.79
C GLU A 126 11.64 -22.62 13.89
N ILE A 127 12.45 -21.64 14.30
CA ILE A 127 13.88 -21.83 14.57
C ILE A 127 14.07 -22.80 15.73
N GLU A 128 13.37 -22.59 16.85
CA GLU A 128 13.45 -23.47 18.03
C GLU A 128 13.07 -24.91 17.67
N LYS A 129 11.99 -25.10 16.89
CA LYS A 129 11.59 -26.43 16.37
C LYS A 129 12.65 -27.04 15.45
N LEU A 130 13.38 -26.22 14.70
CA LEU A 130 14.46 -26.68 13.85
C LEU A 130 15.68 -27.09 14.67
N GLU A 131 16.07 -26.31 15.68
CA GLU A 131 17.14 -26.63 16.61
C GLU A 131 16.89 -27.96 17.33
N GLN A 132 15.68 -28.17 17.85
CA GLN A 132 15.28 -29.46 18.44
C GLN A 132 15.32 -30.62 17.44
N SER A 133 15.11 -30.36 16.15
CA SER A 133 15.22 -31.39 15.11
C SER A 133 16.66 -31.70 14.74
N ILE A 134 17.57 -30.74 14.91
CA ILE A 134 19.01 -30.90 14.70
C ILE A 134 19.62 -31.66 15.88
N THR A 135 19.18 -31.41 17.13
CA THR A 135 19.68 -32.17 18.29
C THR A 135 19.29 -33.65 18.25
N LYS A 136 18.15 -33.98 17.64
CA LYS A 136 17.67 -35.36 17.42
C LYS A 136 18.14 -35.96 16.08
N PHE A 137 19.13 -35.35 15.44
CA PHE A 137 19.62 -35.77 14.13
C PHE A 137 20.47 -37.03 14.24
N ASN A 138 20.06 -38.10 13.56
CA ASN A 138 20.73 -39.40 13.62
C ASN A 138 21.52 -39.71 12.34
N GLY A 139 21.98 -38.69 11.60
CA GLY A 139 22.80 -38.88 10.38
C GLY A 139 22.03 -39.34 9.13
N LYS A 140 20.71 -39.55 9.20
CA LYS A 140 19.93 -40.08 8.08
C LYS A 140 19.82 -39.05 6.94
N PRO A 141 20.12 -39.42 5.67
CA PRO A 141 20.06 -38.49 4.53
C PRO A 141 18.70 -37.82 4.33
N GLN A 142 17.61 -38.52 4.66
CA GLN A 142 16.25 -37.99 4.58
C GLN A 142 16.00 -36.86 5.60
N GLN A 143 16.57 -36.95 6.80
CA GLN A 143 16.47 -35.89 7.82
C GLN A 143 17.22 -34.64 7.36
N TYR A 144 18.41 -34.81 6.77
CA TYR A 144 19.19 -33.71 6.21
C TYR A 144 18.43 -32.93 5.14
N LYS A 145 17.81 -33.64 4.17
CA LYS A 145 16.96 -33.02 3.14
C LYS A 145 15.79 -32.23 3.75
N ARG A 146 15.16 -32.74 4.81
CA ARG A 146 14.04 -32.07 5.50
C ARG A 146 14.51 -30.81 6.23
N ILE A 147 15.63 -30.87 6.95
CA ILE A 147 16.22 -29.72 7.66
C ILE A 147 16.59 -28.62 6.65
N ASN A 148 17.28 -28.97 5.57
CA ASN A 148 17.63 -28.01 4.51
C ASN A 148 16.40 -27.35 3.87
N LYS A 149 15.34 -28.12 3.60
CA LYS A 149 14.09 -27.55 3.07
C LYS A 149 13.47 -26.54 4.04
N LYS A 150 13.45 -26.84 5.34
CA LYS A 150 12.94 -25.93 6.37
C LYS A 150 13.82 -24.67 6.49
N LEU A 151 15.14 -24.80 6.47
CA LEU A 151 16.09 -23.67 6.48
C LEU A 151 15.89 -22.73 5.27
N LEU A 152 15.69 -23.28 4.07
CA LEU A 152 15.34 -22.50 2.88
C LEU A 152 14.02 -21.76 3.04
N GLY A 153 13.01 -22.43 3.64
CA GLY A 153 11.73 -21.82 3.98
C GLY A 153 11.87 -20.65 4.95
N LEU A 154 12.65 -20.82 6.02
CA LEU A 154 12.98 -19.77 6.97
C LEU A 154 13.71 -18.60 6.31
N LYS A 155 14.74 -18.86 5.49
CA LYS A 155 15.46 -17.82 4.75
C LYS A 155 14.50 -16.98 3.90
N SER A 156 13.56 -17.63 3.20
CA SER A 156 12.54 -16.94 2.41
C SER A 156 11.61 -16.07 3.27
N LYS A 157 11.14 -16.61 4.41
CA LYS A 157 10.31 -15.87 5.38
C LYS A 157 11.04 -14.65 5.95
N ALA A 158 12.31 -14.80 6.37
CA ALA A 158 13.13 -13.71 6.88
C ALA A 158 13.31 -12.59 5.84
N LEU A 159 13.56 -12.93 4.57
CA LEU A 159 13.64 -11.95 3.49
C LEU A 159 12.32 -11.21 3.29
N ARG A 160 11.19 -11.91 3.37
CA ARG A 160 9.86 -11.29 3.27
C ARG A 160 9.59 -10.32 4.42
N LEU A 161 9.93 -10.70 5.66
CA LEU A 161 9.81 -9.82 6.83
C LEU A 161 10.71 -8.59 6.71
N LYS A 162 11.97 -8.76 6.26
CA LYS A 162 12.86 -7.63 5.98
C LYS A 162 12.29 -6.66 4.93
N ARG A 163 11.63 -7.15 3.87
CA ARG A 163 10.97 -6.28 2.89
C ARG A 163 9.81 -5.49 3.50
N LYS A 164 9.00 -6.14 4.34
CA LYS A 164 7.91 -5.47 5.07
C LYS A 164 8.43 -4.42 6.05
N GLN A 165 9.56 -4.69 6.72
CA GLN A 165 10.22 -3.70 7.58
C GLN A 165 10.63 -2.47 6.78
N LYS A 166 11.32 -2.67 5.64
CA LYS A 166 11.69 -1.56 4.74
C LYS A 166 10.47 -0.76 4.26
N GLU A 167 9.36 -1.43 3.96
CA GLU A 167 8.10 -0.75 3.59
C GLU A 167 7.57 0.11 4.74
N LEU A 168 7.60 -0.41 5.97
CA LEU A 168 7.19 0.34 7.16
C LEU A 168 8.10 1.54 7.42
N ASP A 169 9.42 1.37 7.32
CA ASP A 169 10.41 2.44 7.49
C ASP A 169 10.18 3.57 6.46
N ALA A 170 9.90 3.20 5.20
CA ALA A 170 9.60 4.16 4.14
C ALA A 170 8.29 4.95 4.39
N LEU A 171 7.28 4.31 5.00
CA LEU A 171 6.02 4.97 5.35
C LEU A 171 6.18 5.88 6.59
N GLY A 172 7.10 5.57 7.50
CA GLY A 172 7.36 6.36 8.71
C GLY A 172 8.31 7.54 8.52
N SER A 173 9.05 7.64 7.40
CA SER A 173 10.12 8.63 7.20
C SER A 173 9.68 10.00 6.64
N TYR A 174 8.43 10.43 6.87
CA TYR A 174 7.91 11.73 6.46
C TYR A 174 7.00 12.33 7.53
#